data_AF-A0A9E6E071-F1
#
_entry.id   AF-A0A9E6E071-F1
#
_cell.length_a   1.000
_cell.length_b   1.000
_cell.length_c   1.000
_cell.angle_alpha   90.00
_cell.angle_beta   90.00
_cell.angle_gamma   90.00
#
_symmetry.space_group_name_H-M   'P 1'
#
loop_
_entity.id
_entity.type
_entity.pdbx_description
1 polymer ?
#
loop_
_entity_poly.entity_id
_entity_poly.type
_entity_poly.pdbx_seq_one_letter_code
_entity_poly.pdbx_strand_id
1 'polypeptide(L)'
;MTKKMTMGLCAIVAITSFTATAAEIEFKQTQTLLQGEDVQAFQLKDIDGDHRLDVIWQTSDGELKYRLQDNQAMVTFDSLAGTKWRMTYDQTGYDKKLNFFTDGGVIEDRSNYQFNIVDVTVTELNQLSFCTDFSTGLNRTRCIWKYQVTEVLPNILKGVDQRTGETWTAYKLIQ
;
A
#
# COMPACT_ATOMS: atom_id res chain seq x y z
N MET A 1 -77.10 38.95 -14.91
CA MET A 1 -75.78 39.43 -14.47
C MET A 1 -75.07 38.27 -13.78
N THR A 2 -73.96 37.82 -14.36
CA THR A 2 -73.29 36.53 -14.14
C THR A 2 -72.53 36.47 -12.81
N LYS A 3 -72.77 35.40 -12.04
CA LYS A 3 -72.10 35.08 -10.76
C LYS A 3 -70.69 34.56 -11.07
N LYS A 4 -69.64 35.30 -10.71
CA LYS A 4 -68.25 34.81 -10.81
C LYS A 4 -67.98 33.88 -9.63
N MET A 5 -67.76 32.60 -9.93
CA MET A 5 -67.32 31.59 -8.98
C MET A 5 -65.80 31.61 -8.94
N THR A 6 -65.22 32.21 -7.89
CA THR A 6 -63.77 32.21 -7.67
C THR A 6 -63.38 30.91 -6.97
N MET A 7 -62.74 30.02 -7.70
CA MET A 7 -62.19 28.75 -7.20
C MET A 7 -60.83 29.04 -6.55
N GLY A 8 -60.76 28.99 -5.23
CA GLY A 8 -59.51 29.13 -4.47
C GLY A 8 -58.75 27.81 -4.40
N LEU A 9 -57.56 27.80 -5.00
CA LEU A 9 -56.64 26.66 -5.13
C LEU A 9 -56.21 26.13 -3.75
N CYS A 10 -56.52 24.87 -3.43
CA CYS A 10 -56.02 24.21 -2.23
C CYS A 10 -54.60 23.71 -2.51
N ALA A 11 -53.58 24.32 -1.90
CA ALA A 11 -52.19 23.89 -2.06
C ALA A 11 -51.95 22.61 -1.25
N ILE A 12 -51.81 21.47 -1.95
CA ILE A 12 -51.44 20.19 -1.34
C ILE A 12 -49.92 20.21 -1.10
N VAL A 13 -49.50 20.23 0.16
CA VAL A 13 -48.10 20.02 0.55
C VAL A 13 -47.81 18.52 0.43
N ALA A 14 -46.98 18.14 -0.54
CA ALA A 14 -46.48 16.77 -0.65
C ALA A 14 -45.42 16.53 0.44
N ILE A 15 -45.77 15.75 1.45
CA ILE A 15 -44.81 15.28 2.46
C ILE A 15 -44.02 14.14 1.82
N THR A 16 -42.78 14.39 1.41
CA THR A 16 -41.85 13.33 0.99
C THR A 16 -41.36 12.61 2.24
N SER A 17 -41.85 11.39 2.47
CA SER A 17 -41.29 10.50 3.49
C SER A 17 -39.99 9.90 2.98
N PHE A 18 -38.87 10.21 3.64
CA PHE A 18 -37.61 9.51 3.44
C PHE A 18 -37.67 8.18 4.21
N THR A 19 -37.58 7.07 3.52
CA THR A 19 -37.36 5.77 4.16
C THR A 19 -35.88 5.64 4.49
N ALA A 20 -35.53 5.72 5.76
CA ALA A 20 -34.20 5.31 6.21
C ALA A 20 -34.13 3.78 6.18
N THR A 21 -33.34 3.22 5.28
CA THR A 21 -32.99 1.80 5.32
C THR A 21 -32.00 1.61 6.46
N ALA A 22 -32.32 0.78 7.45
CA ALA A 22 -31.36 0.35 8.44
C ALA A 22 -30.25 -0.41 7.70
N ALA A 23 -29.00 0.04 7.84
CA ALA A 23 -27.86 -0.77 7.43
C ALA A 23 -27.77 -1.94 8.41
N GLU A 24 -27.95 -3.17 7.92
CA GLU A 24 -27.65 -4.34 8.72
C GLU A 24 -26.13 -4.40 8.90
N ILE A 25 -25.68 -4.32 10.14
CA ILE A 25 -24.28 -4.55 10.47
C ILE A 25 -24.10 -6.07 10.55
N GLU A 26 -23.56 -6.64 9.47
CA GLU A 26 -23.12 -8.02 9.46
C GLU A 26 -21.74 -8.11 10.12
N PHE A 27 -21.67 -8.73 11.29
CA PHE A 27 -20.39 -9.07 11.90
C PHE A 27 -19.86 -10.35 11.26
N LYS A 28 -18.63 -10.31 10.77
CA LYS A 28 -17.92 -11.52 10.35
C LYS A 28 -17.78 -12.48 11.53
N GLN A 29 -17.69 -13.77 11.23
CA GLN A 29 -17.41 -14.80 12.22
C GLN A 29 -16.08 -14.49 12.94
N THR A 30 -16.06 -14.73 14.25
CA THR A 30 -14.83 -14.61 15.05
C THR A 30 -13.75 -15.56 14.53
N GLN A 31 -12.53 -15.05 14.36
CA GLN A 31 -11.38 -15.82 13.91
C GLN A 31 -10.33 -15.90 15.03
N THR A 32 -9.71 -17.07 15.19
CA THR A 32 -8.52 -17.22 16.02
C THR A 32 -7.31 -16.65 15.29
N LEU A 33 -6.73 -15.58 15.83
CA LEU A 33 -5.57 -14.90 15.22
C LEU A 33 -4.24 -15.55 15.58
N LEU A 34 -4.11 -16.20 16.73
CA LEU A 34 -2.87 -16.82 17.19
C LEU A 34 -3.17 -18.22 17.74
N GLN A 35 -3.15 -19.23 16.86
CA GLN A 35 -3.51 -20.59 17.25
C GLN A 35 -2.29 -21.33 17.80
N GLY A 36 -2.36 -21.77 19.06
CA GLY A 36 -1.29 -22.54 19.70
C GLY A 36 -0.03 -21.74 20.04
N GLU A 37 -0.11 -20.42 19.95
CA GLU A 37 0.98 -19.51 20.31
C GLU A 37 0.99 -19.26 21.82
N ASP A 38 2.19 -19.07 22.36
CA ASP A 38 2.38 -18.58 23.72
C ASP A 38 2.26 -17.04 23.72
N VAL A 39 1.22 -16.52 24.38
CA VAL A 39 0.88 -15.10 24.37
C VAL A 39 0.83 -14.58 25.79
N GLN A 40 1.87 -13.85 26.19
CA GLN A 40 1.93 -13.13 27.46
C GLN A 40 1.35 -11.72 27.35
N ALA A 41 1.65 -11.02 26.25
CA ALA A 41 1.11 -9.71 25.93
C ALA A 41 0.92 -9.56 24.42
N PHE A 42 -0.03 -8.74 23.98
CA PHE A 42 -0.23 -8.44 22.55
C PHE A 42 -0.56 -6.97 22.31
N GLN A 43 -0.28 -6.51 21.10
CA GLN A 43 -0.64 -5.20 20.59
C GLN A 43 -1.19 -5.33 19.18
N LEU A 44 -2.22 -4.55 18.88
CA LEU A 44 -2.70 -4.34 17.52
C LEU A 44 -2.12 -3.04 16.97
N LYS A 45 -1.38 -3.13 15.87
CA LYS A 45 -0.77 -1.98 15.21
C LYS A 45 -0.55 -2.31 13.74
N ASP A 46 -0.86 -1.35 12.88
CA ASP A 46 -0.44 -1.38 11.48
C ASP A 46 1.10 -1.30 11.45
N ILE A 47 1.75 -2.43 11.19
CA ILE A 47 3.20 -2.50 11.11
C ILE A 47 3.67 -2.43 9.65
N ASP A 48 2.91 -2.92 8.69
CA ASP A 48 3.32 -2.96 7.28
C ASP A 48 2.85 -1.76 6.42
N GLY A 49 2.04 -0.87 6.98
CA GLY A 49 1.58 0.37 6.35
C GLY A 49 0.35 0.20 5.48
N ASP A 50 -0.42 -0.88 5.66
CA ASP A 50 -1.57 -1.20 4.81
C ASP A 50 -2.92 -0.68 5.31
N HIS A 51 -2.90 0.13 6.36
CA HIS A 51 -4.08 0.64 7.06
C HIS A 51 -4.96 -0.44 7.72
N ARG A 52 -4.44 -1.65 7.92
CA ARG A 52 -5.05 -2.71 8.73
C ARG A 52 -4.19 -2.97 9.97
N LEU A 53 -4.82 -3.50 11.00
CA LEU A 53 -4.14 -3.76 12.27
C LEU A 53 -3.52 -5.15 12.25
N ASP A 54 -2.20 -5.22 12.34
CA ASP A 54 -1.46 -6.46 12.55
C ASP A 54 -1.38 -6.83 14.02
N VAL A 55 -1.00 -8.07 14.29
CA VAL A 55 -0.83 -8.58 15.65
C VAL A 55 0.65 -8.69 15.97
N ILE A 56 1.09 -8.00 17.02
CA ILE A 56 2.40 -8.17 17.64
C ILE A 56 2.17 -8.85 18.99
N TRP A 57 2.92 -9.88 19.35
CA TRP A 57 2.82 -10.50 20.67
C TRP A 57 4.18 -10.83 21.28
N GLN A 58 4.21 -10.80 22.60
CA GLN A 58 5.34 -11.26 23.41
C GLN A 58 5.00 -12.64 23.99
N THR A 59 5.91 -13.58 23.85
CA THR A 59 5.86 -14.92 24.49
C THR A 59 6.27 -14.81 25.97
N SER A 60 6.02 -15.87 26.75
CA SER A 60 6.35 -15.87 28.18
C SER A 60 7.86 -15.85 28.49
N ASP A 61 8.70 -16.24 27.54
CA ASP A 61 10.16 -16.14 27.60
C ASP A 61 10.72 -14.79 27.09
N GLY A 62 9.83 -13.91 26.60
CA GLY A 62 10.14 -12.55 26.22
C GLY A 62 10.42 -12.32 24.73
N GLU A 63 10.34 -13.35 23.88
CA GLU A 63 10.44 -13.23 22.42
C GLU A 63 9.27 -12.39 21.86
N LEU A 64 9.56 -11.50 20.91
CA LEU A 64 8.54 -10.74 20.17
C LEU A 64 8.30 -11.38 18.80
N LYS A 65 7.04 -11.71 18.53
CA LYS A 65 6.56 -12.28 17.27
C LYS A 65 5.47 -11.39 16.65
N TYR A 66 5.18 -11.59 15.37
CA TYR A 66 4.14 -10.84 14.67
C TYR A 66 3.40 -11.68 13.63
N ARG A 67 2.19 -11.26 13.31
CA ARG A 67 1.31 -11.86 12.30
C ARG A 67 0.57 -10.73 11.60
N LEU A 68 0.80 -10.63 10.29
CA LEU A 68 0.04 -9.73 9.42
C LEU A 68 -1.38 -10.29 9.23
N GLN A 69 -2.40 -9.44 9.27
CA GLN A 69 -3.78 -9.92 9.18
C GLN A 69 -4.19 -10.36 7.78
N ASP A 70 -3.58 -9.77 6.76
CA ASP A 70 -3.68 -10.22 5.38
C ASP A 70 -2.47 -9.68 4.63
N ASN A 71 -1.64 -10.55 4.04
CA ASN A 71 -0.42 -10.16 3.28
C ASN A 71 -0.73 -9.37 1.99
N GLN A 72 -1.95 -8.87 1.84
CA GLN A 72 -2.42 -8.10 0.69
C GLN A 72 -2.34 -6.60 0.94
N ALA A 73 -1.34 -6.15 1.71
CA ALA A 73 -1.04 -4.74 1.85
C ALA A 73 -1.04 -4.07 0.48
N MET A 74 -1.94 -3.11 0.24
CA MET A 74 -1.96 -2.36 -1.01
C MET A 74 -0.70 -1.51 -1.04
N VAL A 75 0.38 -2.01 -1.66
CA VAL A 75 1.58 -1.20 -1.86
C VAL A 75 1.28 -0.24 -3.00
N THR A 76 0.99 0.99 -2.66
CA THR A 76 0.92 2.08 -3.63
C THR A 76 2.21 2.88 -3.58
N PHE A 77 2.47 3.62 -4.65
CA PHE A 77 3.56 4.58 -4.64
C PHE A 77 3.38 5.62 -3.51
N ASP A 78 2.13 6.02 -3.27
CA ASP A 78 1.75 6.98 -2.24
C ASP A 78 2.08 6.47 -0.83
N SER A 79 1.95 5.16 -0.55
CA SER A 79 2.29 4.61 0.77
C SER A 79 3.80 4.62 1.06
N LEU A 80 4.63 4.67 0.01
CA LEU A 80 6.08 4.79 0.12
C LEU A 80 6.55 6.25 0.01
N ALA A 81 5.70 7.21 -0.34
CA ALA A 81 6.11 8.60 -0.52
C ALA A 81 6.80 9.17 0.73
N GLY A 82 7.91 9.89 0.52
CA GLY A 82 8.71 10.49 1.60
C GLY A 82 9.67 9.52 2.29
N THR A 83 9.76 8.26 1.85
CA THR A 83 10.66 7.26 2.45
C THR A 83 11.96 7.08 1.67
N LYS A 84 13.00 6.68 2.39
CA LYS A 84 14.33 6.38 1.85
C LYS A 84 14.74 4.98 2.23
N TRP A 85 15.39 4.27 1.30
CA TRP A 85 15.76 2.88 1.50
C TRP A 85 17.14 2.58 0.93
N ARG A 86 17.84 1.63 1.55
CA ARG A 86 19.06 1.03 1.03
C ARG A 86 18.73 -0.37 0.53
N MET A 87 18.67 -0.52 -0.79
CA MET A 87 18.43 -1.79 -1.48
C MET A 87 19.73 -2.54 -1.73
N THR A 88 19.76 -3.78 -1.27
CA THR A 88 20.88 -4.70 -1.38
C THR A 88 20.47 -5.87 -2.27
N TYR A 89 21.30 -6.18 -3.27
CA TYR A 89 21.23 -7.44 -4.03
C TYR A 89 22.02 -8.51 -3.28
N ASP A 90 21.48 -9.71 -3.19
CA ASP A 90 22.07 -10.85 -2.46
C ASP A 90 23.45 -11.30 -3.00
N GLN A 91 23.74 -11.07 -4.28
CA GLN A 91 24.92 -11.68 -4.94
C GLN A 91 26.09 -10.75 -5.22
N THR A 92 25.90 -9.43 -5.23
CA THR A 92 26.94 -8.50 -5.76
C THR A 92 27.49 -7.51 -4.73
N GLY A 93 26.85 -7.37 -3.57
CA GLY A 93 27.30 -6.48 -2.49
C GLY A 93 27.24 -4.98 -2.83
N TYR A 94 26.62 -4.60 -3.95
CA TYR A 94 26.43 -3.20 -4.32
C TYR A 94 25.04 -2.74 -3.88
N ASP A 95 25.04 -1.81 -2.92
CA ASP A 95 23.81 -1.16 -2.49
C ASP A 95 23.38 -0.08 -3.50
N LYS A 96 22.07 0.02 -3.72
CA LYS A 96 21.40 1.14 -4.38
C LYS A 96 20.56 1.88 -3.35
N LYS A 97 20.37 3.18 -3.52
CA LYS A 97 19.44 3.94 -2.66
C LYS A 97 18.16 4.21 -3.40
N LEU A 98 17.02 3.96 -2.76
CA LEU A 98 15.70 4.30 -3.29
C LEU A 98 15.17 5.47 -2.48
N ASN A 99 14.81 6.55 -3.16
CA ASN A 99 14.01 7.62 -2.61
C ASN A 99 12.66 7.63 -3.28
N PHE A 100 11.62 7.55 -2.47
CA PHE A 100 10.25 7.80 -2.91
C PHE A 100 9.86 9.20 -2.45
N PHE A 101 9.38 10.02 -3.38
CA PHE A 101 8.84 11.35 -3.17
C PHE A 101 7.32 11.31 -3.39
N THR A 102 6.62 12.39 -3.04
CA THR A 102 5.17 12.49 -3.25
C THR A 102 4.77 12.47 -4.73
N ASP A 103 5.67 12.91 -5.62
CA ASP A 103 5.42 13.11 -7.05
C ASP A 103 6.32 12.25 -7.95
N GLY A 104 7.08 11.31 -7.39
CA GLY A 104 7.98 10.47 -8.14
C GLY A 104 9.02 9.79 -7.26
N GLY A 105 10.04 9.20 -7.86
CA GLY A 105 11.08 8.51 -7.10
C GLY A 105 12.36 8.40 -7.89
N VAL A 106 13.43 8.08 -7.18
CA VAL A 106 14.77 7.96 -7.75
C VAL A 106 15.45 6.72 -7.18
N ILE A 107 16.11 5.96 -8.05
CA ILE A 107 17.13 4.99 -7.66
C ILE A 107 18.50 5.62 -7.90
N GLU A 108 19.36 5.63 -6.89
CA GLU A 108 20.75 6.05 -6.97
C GLU A 108 21.66 4.81 -6.98
N ASP A 109 22.61 4.76 -7.92
CA ASP A 109 23.61 3.70 -7.99
C ASP A 109 24.87 4.02 -7.16
N ARG A 110 25.83 3.07 -7.14
CA ARG A 110 27.11 3.20 -6.43
C ARG A 110 27.97 4.39 -6.89
N SER A 111 27.71 4.91 -8.10
CA SER A 111 28.43 6.03 -8.71
C SER A 111 27.71 7.36 -8.49
N ASN A 112 26.64 7.37 -7.66
CA ASN A 112 25.75 8.50 -7.42
C ASN A 112 24.99 8.95 -8.67
N TYR A 113 24.87 8.12 -9.69
CA TYR A 113 23.96 8.39 -10.79
C TYR A 113 22.53 8.12 -10.34
N GLN A 114 21.65 9.06 -10.66
CA GLN A 114 20.25 9.04 -10.28
C GLN A 114 19.37 8.73 -11.48
N PHE A 115 18.46 7.79 -11.30
CA PHE A 115 17.56 7.28 -12.32
C PHE A 115 16.13 7.46 -11.82
N ASN A 116 15.31 8.17 -12.58
CA ASN A 116 13.91 8.35 -12.22
C ASN A 116 13.17 7.02 -12.26
N ILE A 117 12.36 6.81 -11.24
CA ILE A 117 11.34 5.76 -11.19
C ILE A 117 10.18 6.20 -12.09
N VAL A 118 9.84 5.38 -13.07
CA VAL A 118 8.75 5.62 -14.03
C VAL A 118 7.93 4.34 -14.22
N ASP A 119 6.82 4.44 -14.96
CA ASP A 119 5.90 3.32 -15.26
C ASP A 119 5.44 2.56 -14.00
N VAL A 120 5.05 3.34 -13.00
CA VAL A 120 4.61 2.79 -11.71
C VAL A 120 3.22 2.21 -11.86
N THR A 121 3.08 0.93 -11.56
CA THR A 121 1.83 0.18 -11.61
C THR A 121 1.66 -0.64 -10.35
N VAL A 122 0.41 -0.89 -9.94
CA VAL A 122 0.09 -1.84 -8.87
C VAL A 122 -0.56 -3.04 -9.55
N THR A 123 -0.02 -4.24 -9.33
CA THR A 123 -0.57 -5.46 -9.91
C THR A 123 -1.87 -5.86 -9.20
N GLU A 124 -2.62 -6.80 -9.78
CA GLU A 124 -3.82 -7.41 -9.16
C GLU A 124 -3.51 -8.14 -7.84
N LEU A 125 -2.23 -8.42 -7.57
CA LEU A 125 -1.74 -9.01 -6.33
C LEU A 125 -1.20 -7.96 -5.34
N ASN A 126 -1.52 -6.68 -5.54
CA ASN A 126 -1.12 -5.55 -4.70
C ASN A 126 0.40 -5.32 -4.65
N GLN A 127 1.12 -5.77 -5.67
CA GLN A 127 2.56 -5.59 -5.79
C GLN A 127 2.86 -4.32 -6.58
N LEU A 128 3.69 -3.46 -6.02
CA LEU A 128 4.17 -2.27 -6.71
C LEU A 128 5.23 -2.67 -7.74
N SER A 129 4.95 -2.43 -9.02
CA SER A 129 5.93 -2.55 -10.09
C SER A 129 6.34 -1.17 -10.58
N PHE A 130 7.63 -0.99 -10.85
CA PHE A 130 8.14 0.24 -11.44
C PHE A 130 9.40 -0.04 -12.23
N CYS A 131 9.85 0.93 -13.02
CA CYS A 131 11.03 0.77 -13.83
C CYS A 131 11.94 2.01 -13.76
N THR A 132 13.17 1.88 -14.24
CA THR A 132 14.04 3.04 -14.47
C THR A 132 14.37 3.19 -15.95
N ASP A 133 14.46 4.44 -16.39
CA ASP A 133 14.87 4.78 -17.76
C ASP A 133 16.37 4.57 -17.94
N PHE A 134 16.76 3.92 -19.03
CA PHE A 134 18.09 4.09 -19.62
C PHE A 134 18.03 3.82 -21.12
N SER A 135 17.98 4.87 -21.95
CA SER A 135 18.41 4.72 -23.34
C SER A 135 18.92 6.05 -23.87
N THR A 136 20.20 6.12 -24.15
CA THR A 136 20.87 7.23 -24.85
C THR A 136 20.49 7.21 -26.35
N GLY A 137 19.21 7.39 -26.72
CA GLY A 137 18.81 7.31 -28.13
C GLY A 137 17.35 7.64 -28.45
N LEU A 138 17.04 7.75 -29.75
CA LEU A 138 15.73 8.14 -30.29
C LEU A 138 14.69 7.00 -30.34
N ASN A 139 15.12 5.73 -30.21
CA ASN A 139 14.23 4.55 -30.29
C ASN A 139 13.82 4.03 -28.88
N ARG A 140 13.66 4.97 -27.94
CA ARG A 140 13.60 4.80 -26.47
C ARG A 140 12.72 3.63 -25.99
N THR A 141 13.31 2.46 -25.74
CA THR A 141 12.72 1.47 -24.84
C THR A 141 12.86 1.99 -23.41
N ARG A 142 11.85 2.76 -22.98
CA ARG A 142 11.62 3.05 -21.56
C ARG A 142 11.58 1.71 -20.78
N CYS A 143 11.99 1.72 -19.52
CA CYS A 143 11.94 0.54 -18.64
C CYS A 143 12.87 -0.64 -18.99
N ILE A 144 14.18 -0.40 -19.12
CA ILE A 144 15.15 -1.51 -19.24
C ILE A 144 15.23 -2.31 -17.94
N TRP A 145 15.25 -1.64 -16.80
CA TRP A 145 15.26 -2.27 -15.49
C TRP A 145 13.87 -2.19 -14.88
N LYS A 146 13.32 -3.34 -14.49
CA LYS A 146 11.98 -3.47 -13.94
C LYS A 146 12.07 -4.10 -12.57
N TYR A 147 11.44 -3.47 -11.61
CA TYR A 147 11.45 -3.85 -10.20
C TYR A 147 10.03 -4.13 -9.77
N GLN A 148 9.87 -5.17 -8.98
CA GLN A 148 8.59 -5.49 -8.35
C GLN A 148 8.80 -5.63 -6.84
N VAL A 149 8.10 -4.82 -6.06
CA VAL A 149 8.02 -4.96 -4.61
C VAL A 149 7.05 -6.10 -4.31
N THR A 150 7.53 -7.14 -3.63
CA THR A 150 6.74 -8.34 -3.30
C THR A 150 6.32 -8.38 -1.84
N GLU A 151 7.02 -7.65 -0.96
CA GLU A 151 6.73 -7.59 0.47
C GLU A 151 7.10 -6.21 1.02
N VAL A 152 6.24 -5.66 1.87
CA VAL A 152 6.48 -4.40 2.59
C VAL A 152 6.31 -4.68 4.07
N LEU A 153 7.27 -4.22 4.84
CA LEU A 153 7.37 -4.29 6.30
C LEU A 153 7.78 -2.91 6.79
N PRO A 154 7.60 -2.57 8.09
CA PRO A 154 7.79 -1.18 8.55
C PRO A 154 9.16 -0.59 8.22
N ASN A 155 10.18 -1.46 8.21
CA ASN A 155 11.58 -1.11 7.96
C ASN A 155 12.26 -1.95 6.86
N ILE A 156 11.51 -2.82 6.16
CA ILE A 156 12.05 -3.70 5.13
C ILE A 156 11.11 -3.71 3.92
N LEU A 157 11.67 -3.56 2.71
CA LEU A 157 11.02 -3.94 1.46
C LEU A 157 11.70 -5.19 0.94
N LYS A 158 10.97 -6.11 0.33
CA LYS A 158 11.53 -7.17 -0.49
C LYS A 158 10.95 -7.10 -1.88
N GLY A 159 11.70 -7.61 -2.85
CA GLY A 159 11.21 -7.68 -4.20
C GLY A 159 12.12 -8.43 -5.15
N VAL A 160 11.79 -8.33 -6.42
CA VAL A 160 12.46 -9.02 -7.52
C VAL A 160 12.82 -8.04 -8.63
N ASP A 161 14.01 -8.18 -9.19
CA ASP A 161 14.37 -7.58 -10.48
C ASP A 161 13.75 -8.46 -11.58
N GLN A 162 12.74 -7.95 -12.27
CA GLN A 162 11.98 -8.75 -13.25
C GLN A 162 12.80 -9.08 -14.51
N ARG A 163 13.97 -8.45 -14.71
CA ARG A 163 14.86 -8.74 -15.84
C ARG A 163 15.80 -9.90 -15.53
N THR A 164 16.37 -9.92 -14.33
CA THR A 164 17.34 -10.97 -13.92
C THR A 164 16.70 -12.10 -13.13
N GLY A 165 15.53 -11.87 -12.53
CA GLY A 165 14.88 -12.78 -11.58
C GLY A 165 15.49 -12.76 -10.19
N GLU A 166 16.49 -11.90 -9.94
CA GLU A 166 17.18 -11.81 -8.65
C GLU A 166 16.29 -11.15 -7.61
N THR A 167 16.34 -11.69 -6.38
CA THR A 167 15.67 -11.08 -5.23
C THR A 167 16.51 -9.96 -4.64
N TRP A 168 15.86 -8.92 -4.17
CA TRP A 168 16.49 -7.81 -3.46
C TRP A 168 15.77 -7.54 -2.14
N THR A 169 16.50 -6.99 -1.18
CA THR A 169 15.97 -6.52 0.11
C THR A 169 16.38 -5.07 0.30
N ALA A 170 15.44 -4.20 0.65
CA ALA A 170 15.72 -2.80 0.97
C ALA A 170 15.42 -2.48 2.44
N TYR A 171 16.37 -1.86 3.12
CA TYR A 171 16.23 -1.47 4.52
C TYR A 171 15.90 0.02 4.61
N LYS A 172 14.90 0.37 5.40
CA LYS A 172 14.50 1.77 5.58
C LYS A 172 15.63 2.56 6.21
N LEU A 173 15.95 3.69 5.62
CA LEU A 173 16.91 4.64 6.16
C LEU A 173 16.13 5.60 7.06
N ILE A 174 16.47 5.59 8.35
CA ILE A 174 15.91 6.53 9.32
C ILE A 174 16.52 7.90 9.02
N GLN A 175 15.67 8.90 8.77
CA GLN A 175 16.05 10.31 8.72
C GLN A 175 15.63 11.00 10.01
#